data_AF-A0A1H6HDS2-F1
#
_entry.id   AF-A0A1H6HDS2-F1
#
_cell.length_a   1.000
_cell.length_b   1.000
_cell.length_c   1.000
_cell.angle_alpha   90.00
_cell.angle_beta   90.00
_cell.angle_gamma   90.00
#
_symmetry.space_group_name_H-M   'P 1'
#
loop_
_entity.id
_entity.type
_entity.pdbx_description
1 polymer ?
#
loop_
_entity_poly.entity_id
_entity_poly.type
_entity_poly.pdbx_seq_one_letter_code
_entity_poly.pdbx_strand_id
1 'polypeptide(L)'
;MKFFPTSEGYFNVETGKYVYNYTDHLGNVRLSYAKSGAGTEIIEESNYYPFGLKHEGYNILLGNSAYKYKYNCKELQESGMYDYGARFYMPDLGKFGLLDRFSEKFPLGSVYSYASNNPILFIEKNGDYAVSVHYDITYKQMLRLGYSKSRADLVAHYSSTYADHPTKNVQFWDGALHFKNGNPTAYRSGMGINYDITSKSQDESNSKWHSMMSDQEAEDGMTEYQAMSRGLSFGWDNIFTYANSSDDSKIGNLGQGLHALQDAIAHKGVKTHDHLGINISSAKEIANDMYGSVQEAGLLTKSALIVVDVIRGKKVDFKKGETLDFRGISKDQFKQFVQALLKSGFQGTVKYQ
;
A
#
# COMPACT_ATOMS: atom_id res chain seq x y z
N MET A 1 2.43 2.53 32.11
CA MET A 1 2.46 2.11 30.69
C MET A 1 1.73 0.78 30.59
N LYS A 2 0.67 0.68 29.77
CA LYS A 2 -0.25 -0.48 29.78
C LYS A 2 -0.03 -1.48 28.62
N PHE A 3 0.66 -1.06 27.56
CA PHE A 3 1.02 -1.93 26.45
C PHE A 3 2.31 -1.44 25.77
N PHE A 4 2.94 -2.33 24.99
CA PHE A 4 4.00 -1.97 24.03
C PHE A 4 3.54 -2.34 22.61
N PRO A 5 3.59 -1.43 21.63
CA PRO A 5 3.23 -1.76 20.25
C PRO A 5 4.24 -2.75 19.64
N THR A 6 3.75 -3.64 18.76
CA THR A 6 4.55 -4.57 17.95
C THR A 6 4.18 -4.44 16.47
N SER A 7 4.88 -5.15 15.58
CA SER A 7 4.58 -5.12 14.14
C SER A 7 3.21 -5.71 13.80
N GLU A 8 2.78 -6.75 14.52
CA GLU A 8 1.51 -7.44 14.29
C GLU A 8 0.41 -7.07 15.30
N GLY A 9 0.68 -6.18 16.27
CA GLY A 9 -0.27 -5.84 17.33
C GLY A 9 0.39 -5.15 18.51
N TYR A 10 0.27 -5.73 19.71
CA TYR A 10 0.85 -5.18 20.93
C TYR A 10 1.09 -6.25 22.01
N PHE A 11 2.05 -6.00 22.88
CA PHE A 11 2.19 -6.73 24.14
C PHE A 11 1.37 -6.03 25.23
N ASN A 12 0.44 -6.74 25.85
CA ASN A 12 -0.34 -6.25 26.97
C ASN A 12 0.44 -6.48 28.28
N VAL A 13 0.85 -5.38 28.93
CA VAL A 13 1.68 -5.45 30.15
C VAL A 13 0.89 -5.95 31.35
N GLU A 14 -0.42 -5.66 31.41
CA GLU A 14 -1.29 -6.04 32.52
C GLU A 14 -1.56 -7.56 32.54
N THR A 15 -1.66 -8.18 31.37
CA THR A 15 -1.92 -9.63 31.24
C THR A 15 -0.68 -10.46 30.91
N GLY A 16 0.43 -9.82 30.55
CA GLY A 16 1.65 -10.49 30.09
C GLY A 16 1.49 -11.24 28.76
N LYS A 17 0.45 -10.94 27.97
CA LYS A 17 0.14 -11.62 26.71
C LYS A 17 0.50 -10.76 25.49
N TYR A 18 0.99 -11.41 24.43
CA TYR A 18 0.99 -10.82 23.10
C TYR A 18 -0.42 -10.88 22.51
N VAL A 19 -0.88 -9.75 21.99
CA VAL A 19 -2.15 -9.59 21.26
C VAL A 19 -1.82 -9.22 19.82
N TYR A 20 -2.43 -9.93 18.89
CA TYR A 20 -2.26 -9.78 17.45
C TYR A 20 -3.51 -9.12 16.86
N ASN A 21 -3.32 -8.30 15.83
CA ASN A 21 -4.39 -7.64 15.10
C ASN A 21 -4.53 -8.25 13.72
N TYR A 22 -5.75 -8.61 13.36
CA TYR A 22 -6.15 -8.84 11.99
C TYR A 22 -6.72 -7.53 11.43
N THR A 23 -6.14 -7.05 10.33
CA THR A 23 -6.51 -5.77 9.72
C THR A 23 -7.08 -5.95 8.31
N ASP A 24 -7.99 -5.08 7.90
CA ASP A 24 -8.42 -5.00 6.49
C ASP A 24 -7.40 -4.27 5.60
N HIS A 25 -7.74 -4.06 4.33
CA HIS A 25 -6.88 -3.45 3.31
C HIS A 25 -6.50 -1.99 3.63
N LEU A 26 -7.31 -1.29 4.41
CA LEU A 26 -7.03 0.08 4.85
C LEU A 26 -6.27 0.13 6.17
N GLY A 27 -5.97 -1.03 6.75
CA GLY A 27 -5.33 -1.17 8.05
C GLY A 27 -6.28 -0.99 9.23
N ASN A 28 -7.60 -1.10 9.04
CA ASN A 28 -8.52 -1.05 10.17
C ASN A 28 -8.40 -2.34 10.98
N VAL A 29 -8.22 -2.24 12.30
CA VAL A 29 -8.19 -3.42 13.18
C VAL A 29 -9.59 -4.03 13.25
N ARG A 30 -9.80 -5.20 12.62
CA ARG A 30 -11.10 -5.90 12.60
C ARG A 30 -11.24 -6.89 13.75
N LEU A 31 -10.15 -7.55 14.11
CA LEU A 31 -10.08 -8.52 15.18
C LEU A 31 -8.77 -8.34 15.95
N SER A 32 -8.84 -8.33 17.28
CA SER A 32 -7.67 -8.51 18.13
C SER A 32 -7.79 -9.87 18.81
N TYR A 33 -6.72 -10.66 18.81
CA TYR A 33 -6.73 -12.02 19.36
C TYR A 33 -5.40 -12.35 20.05
N ALA A 34 -5.44 -13.27 21.01
CA ALA A 34 -4.27 -13.72 21.75
C ALA A 34 -4.24 -15.25 21.81
N LYS A 35 -3.05 -15.81 22.01
CA LYS A 35 -2.91 -17.25 22.26
C LYS A 35 -3.51 -17.59 23.63
N SER A 36 -4.31 -18.65 23.69
CA SER A 36 -4.88 -19.18 24.94
C SER A 36 -4.71 -20.70 24.98
N GLY A 37 -3.73 -21.16 25.76
CA GLY A 37 -3.34 -22.57 25.79
C GLY A 37 -2.91 -23.09 24.41
N ALA A 38 -3.60 -24.11 23.92
CA ALA A 38 -3.41 -24.67 22.57
C ALA A 38 -4.21 -23.94 21.48
N GLY A 39 -5.11 -23.03 21.85
CA GLY A 39 -6.02 -22.34 20.93
C GLY A 39 -5.81 -20.83 20.86
N THR A 40 -6.80 -20.17 20.26
CA THR A 40 -6.86 -18.72 20.07
C THR A 40 -8.07 -18.15 20.81
N GLU A 41 -7.87 -17.04 21.50
CA GLU A 41 -8.89 -16.28 22.20
C GLU A 41 -9.10 -14.95 21.47
N ILE A 42 -10.36 -14.63 21.12
CA ILE A 42 -10.72 -13.33 20.58
C ILE A 42 -10.78 -12.33 21.75
N ILE A 43 -10.03 -11.24 21.63
CA ILE A 43 -9.94 -10.17 22.62
C ILE A 43 -10.92 -9.04 22.29
N GLU A 44 -11.06 -8.70 21.01
CA GLU A 44 -11.95 -7.65 20.54
C GLU A 44 -12.36 -7.91 19.10
N GLU A 45 -13.62 -7.64 18.79
CA GLU A 45 -14.12 -7.53 17.42
C GLU A 45 -14.48 -6.07 17.15
N SER A 46 -14.11 -5.58 15.97
CA SER A 46 -14.37 -4.21 15.54
C SER A 46 -14.80 -4.17 14.08
N ASN A 47 -16.06 -3.76 13.88
CA ASN A 47 -16.64 -3.53 12.57
C ASN A 47 -16.89 -2.04 12.38
N TYR A 48 -16.64 -1.51 11.18
CA TYR A 48 -16.73 -0.07 10.89
C TYR A 48 -17.62 0.20 9.68
N TYR A 49 -18.35 1.31 9.75
CA TYR A 49 -18.91 1.98 8.58
C TYR A 49 -17.77 2.49 7.68
N PRO A 50 -18.02 2.79 6.39
CA PRO A 50 -16.98 3.24 5.46
C PRO A 50 -16.13 4.41 5.98
N PHE A 51 -16.76 5.37 6.67
CA PHE A 51 -16.11 6.56 7.24
C PHE A 51 -15.52 6.31 8.64
N GLY A 52 -15.44 5.07 9.11
CA GLY A 52 -14.67 4.71 10.30
C GLY A 52 -15.42 4.76 11.63
N LEU A 53 -16.73 5.06 11.63
CA LEU A 53 -17.55 4.91 12.83
C LEU A 53 -17.70 3.42 13.15
N LYS A 54 -17.37 3.03 14.39
CA LYS A 54 -17.49 1.65 14.85
C LYS A 54 -18.98 1.28 14.97
N HIS A 55 -19.35 0.11 14.46
CA HIS A 55 -20.70 -0.43 14.61
C HIS A 55 -21.00 -0.70 16.09
N GLU A 56 -22.27 -0.55 16.46
CA GLU A 56 -22.76 -0.84 17.82
C GLU A 56 -23.72 -2.04 17.82
N GLY A 57 -23.92 -2.64 19.00
CA GLY A 57 -24.92 -3.70 19.23
C GLY A 57 -24.41 -5.14 19.15
N TYR A 58 -23.25 -5.41 18.58
CA TYR A 58 -22.69 -6.79 18.48
C TYR A 58 -21.17 -6.90 18.67
N ASN A 59 -20.46 -5.80 18.86
CA ASN A 59 -19.05 -5.81 19.29
C ASN A 59 -18.98 -6.00 20.82
N ILE A 60 -19.37 -7.18 21.32
CA ILE A 60 -19.59 -7.46 22.75
C ILE A 60 -18.26 -7.49 23.55
N LEU A 61 -17.17 -7.84 22.88
CA LEU A 61 -15.84 -7.91 23.49
C LEU A 61 -15.18 -6.51 23.48
N LEU A 62 -14.96 -5.96 24.68
CA LEU A 62 -14.45 -4.61 24.87
C LEU A 62 -12.92 -4.47 24.71
N GLY A 63 -12.20 -5.60 24.61
CA GLY A 63 -10.75 -5.61 24.42
C GLY A 63 -9.96 -4.94 25.54
N ASN A 64 -8.74 -4.52 25.21
CA ASN A 64 -7.91 -3.69 26.08
C ASN A 64 -8.32 -2.22 25.93
N SER A 65 -8.95 -1.65 26.96
CA SER A 65 -9.39 -0.25 26.95
C SER A 65 -8.26 0.77 26.75
N ALA A 66 -7.02 0.40 27.05
CA ALA A 66 -5.83 1.22 26.83
C ALA A 66 -5.32 1.17 25.38
N TYR A 67 -5.69 0.16 24.60
CA TYR A 67 -5.27 0.05 23.20
C TYR A 67 -6.23 0.84 22.30
N LYS A 68 -5.80 2.03 21.88
CA LYS A 68 -6.62 3.02 21.16
C LYS A 68 -6.42 3.04 19.64
N TYR A 69 -5.52 2.22 19.08
CA TYR A 69 -5.29 2.19 17.63
C TYR A 69 -6.34 1.31 16.94
N LYS A 70 -7.22 1.93 16.14
CA LYS A 70 -8.42 1.28 15.58
C LYS A 70 -8.53 1.46 14.05
N TYR A 71 -9.35 2.40 13.58
CA TYR A 71 -9.53 2.71 12.16
C TYR A 71 -8.24 3.31 11.56
N ASN A 72 -7.80 2.81 10.41
CA ASN A 72 -6.52 3.08 9.74
C ASN A 72 -5.28 2.99 10.65
N CYS A 73 -5.34 2.17 11.71
CA CYS A 73 -4.35 2.15 12.79
C CYS A 73 -4.11 3.54 13.42
N LYS A 74 -5.10 4.43 13.44
CA LYS A 74 -5.06 5.73 14.09
C LYS A 74 -5.57 5.65 15.52
N GLU A 75 -5.03 6.52 16.36
CA GLU A 75 -5.36 6.57 17.77
C GLU A 75 -6.69 7.26 17.98
N LEU A 76 -7.65 6.54 18.57
CA LEU A 76 -8.94 7.08 19.00
C LEU A 76 -8.79 7.83 20.32
N GLN A 77 -9.07 9.13 20.30
CA GLN A 77 -9.03 10.00 21.46
C GLN A 77 -10.29 9.85 22.32
N GLU A 78 -10.22 10.32 23.56
CA GLU A 78 -11.36 10.32 24.50
C GLU A 78 -12.56 11.14 23.97
N SER A 79 -12.31 12.10 23.07
CA SER A 79 -13.33 12.88 22.37
C SER A 79 -14.11 12.10 21.31
N GLY A 80 -13.73 10.85 21.02
CA GLY A 80 -14.30 10.07 19.92
C GLY A 80 -13.70 10.38 18.54
N MET A 81 -12.68 11.25 18.48
CA MET A 81 -12.00 11.62 17.25
C MET A 81 -10.71 10.82 17.05
N TYR A 82 -10.38 10.52 15.80
CA TYR A 82 -9.10 9.89 15.44
C TYR A 82 -7.99 10.92 15.24
N ASP A 83 -6.83 10.66 15.82
CA ASP A 83 -5.63 11.47 15.58
C ASP A 83 -4.95 11.07 14.27
N TYR A 84 -5.04 11.94 13.26
CA TYR A 84 -4.32 11.77 12.00
C TYR A 84 -3.01 12.55 11.95
N GLY A 85 -2.65 13.30 13.00
CA GLY A 85 -1.45 14.12 13.11
C GLY A 85 -1.76 15.60 12.95
N ALA A 86 -2.05 16.05 11.73
CA ALA A 86 -2.35 17.47 11.48
C ALA A 86 -3.73 17.90 11.95
N ARG A 87 -4.69 16.96 11.91
CA ARG A 87 -6.10 17.20 12.18
C ARG A 87 -6.70 16.01 12.92
N PHE A 88 -7.66 16.29 13.80
CA PHE A 88 -8.52 15.28 14.39
C PHE A 88 -9.69 14.97 13.46
N TYR A 89 -9.90 13.69 13.17
CA TYR A 89 -10.95 13.19 12.29
C TYR A 89 -12.17 12.75 13.07
N MET A 90 -13.36 13.20 12.65
CA MET A 90 -14.65 12.88 13.24
C MET A 90 -15.31 11.76 12.40
N PRO A 91 -15.24 10.50 12.84
CA PRO A 91 -15.71 9.35 12.06
C PRO A 91 -17.25 9.28 11.93
N ASP A 92 -17.97 9.90 12.86
CA ASP A 92 -19.43 10.06 12.86
C ASP A 92 -19.92 11.03 11.79
N LEU A 93 -19.16 12.09 11.50
CA LEU A 93 -19.46 13.09 10.46
C LEU A 93 -18.77 12.82 9.12
N GLY A 94 -17.73 11.98 9.12
CA GLY A 94 -16.90 11.76 7.93
C GLY A 94 -16.05 12.97 7.54
N LYS A 95 -15.63 13.79 8.50
CA LYS A 95 -14.94 15.07 8.27
C LYS A 95 -13.81 15.32 9.26
N PHE A 96 -12.86 16.16 8.88
CA PHE A 96 -11.91 16.72 9.86
C PHE A 96 -12.57 17.81 10.71
N GLY A 97 -12.17 17.87 11.99
CA GLY A 97 -12.61 18.91 12.93
C GLY A 97 -11.91 20.25 12.75
N LEU A 98 -10.84 20.30 11.94
CA LEU A 98 -10.04 21.51 11.69
C LEU A 98 -9.90 21.75 10.19
N LEU A 99 -9.72 23.02 9.83
CA LEU A 99 -9.44 23.45 8.46
C LEU A 99 -8.17 22.75 7.94
N ASP A 100 -8.22 22.29 6.69
CA ASP A 100 -7.04 21.85 5.97
C ASP A 100 -6.01 22.99 5.89
N ARG A 101 -4.79 22.79 6.38
CA ARG A 101 -3.72 23.78 6.26
C ARG A 101 -3.26 24.00 4.82
N PHE A 102 -3.68 23.15 3.90
CA PHE A 102 -3.47 23.27 2.47
C PHE A 102 -4.75 23.65 1.72
N SER A 103 -5.80 24.12 2.41
CA SER A 103 -7.09 24.47 1.81
C SER A 103 -6.99 25.44 0.64
N GLU A 104 -6.05 26.40 0.69
CA GLU A 104 -5.81 27.38 -0.38
C GLU A 104 -5.41 26.73 -1.70
N LYS A 105 -4.88 25.51 -1.65
CA LYS A 105 -4.53 24.72 -2.84
C LYS A 105 -5.75 24.00 -3.42
N PHE A 106 -6.86 23.93 -2.69
CA PHE A 106 -8.10 23.26 -3.09
C PHE A 106 -9.27 24.24 -3.10
N PRO A 107 -9.26 25.26 -3.98
CA PRO A 107 -10.31 26.28 -4.01
C PRO A 107 -11.71 25.71 -4.31
N LEU A 108 -11.77 24.50 -4.89
CA LEU A 108 -13.01 23.80 -5.22
C LEU A 108 -13.33 22.62 -4.28
N GLY A 109 -12.44 22.34 -3.32
CA GLY A 109 -12.59 21.23 -2.37
C GLY A 109 -13.16 21.68 -1.03
N SER A 110 -13.79 20.75 -0.31
CA SER A 110 -14.14 21.00 1.09
C SER A 110 -12.86 21.07 1.93
N VAL A 111 -12.70 22.13 2.71
CA VAL A 111 -11.59 22.32 3.66
C VAL A 111 -11.61 21.35 4.84
N TYR A 112 -12.66 20.54 4.96
CA TYR A 112 -12.84 19.50 5.98
C TYR A 112 -12.93 18.08 5.38
N SER A 113 -12.61 17.94 4.09
CA SER A 113 -12.72 16.68 3.34
C SER A 113 -11.86 15.58 3.96
N TYR A 114 -12.39 14.36 3.99
CA TYR A 114 -11.66 13.16 4.38
C TYR A 114 -11.58 12.20 3.18
N ALA A 115 -10.37 11.72 2.88
CA ALA A 115 -10.15 10.68 1.87
C ALA A 115 -10.81 10.97 0.52
N SER A 116 -10.90 12.25 0.13
CA SER A 116 -11.59 12.72 -1.08
C SER A 116 -13.04 12.19 -1.22
N ASN A 117 -13.74 12.00 -0.09
CA ASN A 117 -15.07 11.38 0.01
C ASN A 117 -15.15 9.92 -0.49
N ASN A 118 -14.02 9.24 -0.64
CA ASN A 118 -13.97 7.82 -0.98
C ASN A 118 -13.02 7.07 -0.02
N PRO A 119 -13.46 6.84 1.23
CA PRO A 119 -12.66 6.22 2.28
C PRO A 119 -12.47 4.71 2.10
N ILE A 120 -13.00 4.13 1.02
CA ILE A 120 -12.77 2.72 0.65
C ILE A 120 -11.49 2.57 -0.16
N LEU A 121 -11.19 3.56 -1.03
CA LEU A 121 -10.03 3.53 -1.94
C LEU A 121 -8.85 4.39 -1.46
N PHE A 122 -9.14 5.44 -0.69
CA PHE A 122 -8.11 6.40 -0.28
C PHE A 122 -7.85 6.39 1.22
N ILE A 123 -6.58 6.61 1.56
CA ILE A 123 -6.09 6.77 2.93
C ILE A 123 -5.65 8.22 3.12
N GLU A 124 -6.05 8.84 4.22
CA GLU A 124 -5.55 10.17 4.56
C GLU A 124 -4.13 10.10 5.17
N LYS A 125 -3.16 10.70 4.49
CA LYS A 125 -1.78 10.81 4.98
C LYS A 125 -1.63 12.04 5.86
N ASN A 126 -1.24 11.80 7.12
CA ASN A 126 -0.97 12.82 8.15
C ASN A 126 -2.14 13.79 8.42
N GLY A 127 -3.34 13.50 7.95
CA GLY A 127 -4.45 14.45 8.00
C GLY A 127 -4.23 15.63 7.06
N ASP A 128 -3.51 15.46 5.94
CA ASP A 128 -3.19 16.55 5.01
C ASP A 128 -3.69 16.30 3.58
N TYR A 129 -3.58 15.07 3.11
CA TYR A 129 -4.01 14.70 1.76
C TYR A 129 -4.33 13.21 1.65
N ALA A 130 -5.25 12.90 0.74
CA ALA A 130 -5.62 11.53 0.38
C ALA A 130 -4.58 10.92 -0.57
N VAL A 131 -4.25 9.63 -0.35
CA VAL A 131 -3.36 8.82 -1.20
C VAL A 131 -3.98 7.45 -1.46
N SER A 132 -3.60 6.80 -2.56
CA SER A 132 -4.03 5.42 -2.84
C SER A 132 -3.32 4.40 -1.96
N VAL A 133 -3.85 3.18 -1.92
CA VAL A 133 -3.24 2.05 -1.20
C VAL A 133 -1.85 1.72 -1.76
N HIS A 134 -1.67 1.72 -3.09
CA HIS A 134 -0.37 1.54 -3.75
C HIS A 134 0.69 2.52 -3.26
N TYR A 135 0.32 3.81 -3.20
CA TYR A 135 1.21 4.85 -2.70
C TYR A 135 1.63 4.55 -1.25
N ASP A 136 0.66 4.24 -0.38
CA ASP A 136 0.93 4.03 1.05
C ASP A 136 1.80 2.80 1.32
N ILE A 137 1.58 1.70 0.58
CA ILE A 137 2.42 0.49 0.65
C ILE A 137 3.88 0.85 0.33
N THR A 138 4.12 1.42 -0.84
CA THR A 138 5.46 1.77 -1.31
C THR A 138 6.14 2.76 -0.35
N TYR A 139 5.43 3.82 0.02
CA TYR A 139 5.94 4.85 0.93
C TYR A 139 6.37 4.24 2.28
N LYS A 140 5.52 3.42 2.90
CA LYS A 140 5.81 2.77 4.19
C LYS A 140 7.01 1.82 4.11
N GLN A 141 7.11 0.98 3.08
CA GLN A 141 8.24 0.05 2.96
C GLN A 141 9.55 0.80 2.73
N MET A 142 9.55 1.86 1.92
CA MET A 142 10.75 2.67 1.71
C MET A 142 11.20 3.38 2.98
N LEU A 143 10.28 3.93 3.79
CA LEU A 143 10.67 4.50 5.08
C LEU A 143 11.27 3.44 6.03
N ARG A 144 10.71 2.23 6.06
CA ARG A 144 11.24 1.11 6.87
C ARG A 144 12.63 0.68 6.45
N LEU A 145 12.97 0.81 5.16
CA LEU A 145 14.30 0.54 4.60
C LEU A 145 15.27 1.73 4.72
N GLY A 146 14.86 2.81 5.38
CA GLY A 146 15.71 3.98 5.66
C GLY A 146 15.85 4.96 4.51
N TYR A 147 15.00 4.90 3.48
CA TYR A 147 14.98 5.93 2.43
C TYR A 147 14.49 7.27 2.98
N SER A 148 14.93 8.36 2.36
CA SER A 148 14.43 9.69 2.69
C SER A 148 12.94 9.83 2.35
N LYS A 149 12.20 10.67 3.08
CA LYS A 149 10.78 10.94 2.81
C LYS A 149 10.53 11.41 1.38
N SER A 150 11.44 12.20 0.80
CA SER A 150 11.32 12.68 -0.59
C SER A 150 11.51 11.56 -1.59
N ARG A 151 12.43 10.63 -1.34
CA ARG A 151 12.63 9.48 -2.23
C ARG A 151 11.47 8.49 -2.14
N ALA A 152 10.97 8.25 -0.93
CA ALA A 152 9.80 7.43 -0.70
C ALA A 152 8.56 7.98 -1.41
N ASP A 153 8.32 9.30 -1.31
CA ASP A 153 7.20 9.95 -1.99
C ASP A 153 7.29 9.87 -3.52
N LEU A 154 8.49 10.09 -4.08
CA LEU A 154 8.74 9.99 -5.52
C LEU A 154 8.44 8.59 -6.06
N VAL A 155 8.97 7.54 -5.45
CA VAL A 155 8.73 6.17 -5.95
C VAL A 155 7.29 5.74 -5.69
N ALA A 156 6.70 6.15 -4.56
CA ALA A 156 5.30 5.88 -4.26
C ALA A 156 4.36 6.51 -5.32
N HIS A 157 4.67 7.71 -5.80
CA HIS A 157 4.01 8.32 -6.95
C HIS A 157 4.12 7.49 -8.23
N TYR A 158 5.34 7.01 -8.52
CA TYR A 158 5.60 6.20 -9.69
C TYR A 158 4.88 4.85 -9.64
N SER A 159 4.64 4.31 -8.44
CA SER A 159 3.88 3.06 -8.23
C SER A 159 2.36 3.25 -8.09
N SER A 160 1.87 4.49 -8.12
CA SER A 160 0.43 4.78 -8.05
C SER A 160 0.00 5.63 -9.24
N THR A 161 -0.16 6.94 -9.05
CA THR A 161 -0.67 7.90 -10.04
C THR A 161 0.03 7.81 -11.38
N TYR A 162 1.35 7.58 -11.42
CA TYR A 162 2.05 7.38 -12.68
C TYR A 162 1.65 6.09 -13.39
N ALA A 163 1.64 4.96 -12.66
CA ALA A 163 1.35 3.65 -13.21
C ALA A 163 -0.09 3.59 -13.71
N ASP A 164 -1.05 4.03 -12.89
CA ASP A 164 -2.49 4.01 -13.22
C ASP A 164 -2.86 4.98 -14.34
N HIS A 165 -2.08 6.05 -14.53
CA HIS A 165 -2.39 7.12 -15.48
C HIS A 165 -3.84 7.63 -15.36
N PRO A 166 -4.25 8.19 -14.20
CA PRO A 166 -5.60 8.69 -14.05
C PRO A 166 -5.81 9.93 -14.91
N THR A 167 -7.05 10.42 -15.00
CA THR A 167 -7.37 11.60 -15.83
C THR A 167 -6.47 12.82 -15.51
N LYS A 168 -6.26 13.70 -16.49
CA LYS A 168 -5.44 14.92 -16.32
C LYS A 168 -5.84 15.77 -15.11
N ASN A 169 -7.14 15.80 -14.77
CA ASN A 169 -7.63 16.50 -13.58
C ASN A 169 -7.11 15.85 -12.29
N VAL A 170 -7.15 14.52 -12.20
CA VAL A 170 -6.61 13.79 -11.04
C VAL A 170 -5.09 13.98 -10.94
N GLN A 171 -4.36 13.89 -12.06
CA GLN A 171 -2.91 14.13 -12.08
C GLN A 171 -2.57 15.56 -11.62
N PHE A 172 -3.34 16.56 -12.05
CA PHE A 172 -3.16 17.94 -11.63
C PHE A 172 -3.35 18.11 -10.11
N TRP A 173 -4.43 17.55 -9.55
CA TRP A 173 -4.71 17.63 -8.12
C TRP A 173 -3.71 16.84 -7.27
N ASP A 174 -3.28 15.67 -7.72
CA ASP A 174 -2.22 14.88 -7.08
C ASP A 174 -0.89 15.65 -7.03
N GLY A 175 -0.53 16.36 -8.10
CA GLY A 175 0.60 17.29 -8.12
C GLY A 175 0.45 18.44 -7.12
N ALA A 176 -0.77 18.99 -6.99
CA ALA A 176 -1.09 20.06 -6.04
C ALA A 176 -1.04 19.63 -4.56
N LEU A 177 -1.34 18.36 -4.25
CA LEU A 177 -1.38 17.79 -2.90
C LEU A 177 0.00 17.63 -2.26
N HIS A 178 1.04 17.32 -3.05
CA HIS A 178 2.34 16.87 -2.53
C HIS A 178 3.39 17.99 -2.48
N PHE A 179 3.08 19.08 -1.77
CA PHE A 179 3.99 20.20 -1.54
C PHE A 179 4.71 20.06 -0.18
N LYS A 180 5.98 20.50 -0.11
CA LYS A 180 6.76 20.53 1.14
C LYS A 180 7.20 21.96 1.46
N ASN A 181 6.80 22.48 2.62
CA ASN A 181 7.19 23.81 3.13
C ASN A 181 6.86 24.97 2.18
N GLY A 182 5.66 25.00 1.60
CA GLY A 182 5.24 26.06 0.67
C GLY A 182 5.87 25.98 -0.72
N ASN A 183 6.89 25.14 -0.90
CA ASN A 183 7.45 24.81 -2.21
C ASN A 183 6.87 23.48 -2.69
N PRO A 184 6.65 23.32 -3.99
CA PRO A 184 6.40 22.00 -4.54
C PRO A 184 7.50 21.05 -4.12
N THR A 185 7.18 19.77 -3.88
CA THR A 185 8.26 18.78 -3.96
C THR A 185 8.83 18.89 -5.37
N ALA A 186 10.14 19.15 -5.48
CA ALA A 186 10.77 19.63 -6.71
C ALA A 186 10.63 18.70 -7.94
N TYR A 187 10.02 17.52 -7.79
CA TYR A 187 9.71 16.57 -8.85
C TYR A 187 8.22 16.55 -9.27
N ARG A 188 7.32 17.29 -8.60
CA ARG A 188 5.87 17.33 -8.88
C ARG A 188 5.30 18.69 -9.32
N SER A 189 5.92 19.84 -8.99
CA SER A 189 5.54 21.08 -9.71
C SER A 189 6.10 21.03 -11.10
N GLY A 190 5.23 20.86 -12.09
CA GLY A 190 5.50 21.13 -13.52
C GLY A 190 6.87 20.70 -14.07
N MET A 191 6.87 19.80 -15.06
CA MET A 191 7.97 19.61 -16.04
C MET A 191 9.06 18.57 -15.72
N GLY A 192 8.70 17.28 -15.53
CA GLY A 192 9.71 16.21 -15.61
C GLY A 192 9.21 14.77 -15.74
N ILE A 193 8.07 14.42 -15.12
CA ILE A 193 7.51 13.07 -15.24
C ILE A 193 6.76 12.96 -16.57
N ASN A 194 7.23 12.06 -17.44
CA ASN A 194 6.60 11.80 -18.72
C ASN A 194 5.48 10.76 -18.59
N TYR A 195 4.24 11.24 -18.46
CA TYR A 195 3.05 10.39 -18.38
C TYR A 195 2.64 9.76 -19.71
N ASP A 196 3.21 10.17 -20.86
CA ASP A 196 2.87 9.56 -22.15
C ASP A 196 3.25 8.08 -22.19
N ILE A 197 4.26 7.68 -21.41
CA ILE A 197 4.71 6.29 -21.26
C ILE A 197 3.59 5.40 -20.70
N THR A 198 2.79 5.92 -19.77
CA THR A 198 1.71 5.18 -19.12
C THR A 198 0.32 5.52 -19.66
N SER A 199 0.24 6.33 -20.73
CA SER A 199 -1.04 6.79 -21.32
C SER A 199 -2.02 5.70 -21.71
N LYS A 200 -1.51 4.49 -21.95
CA LYS A 200 -2.26 3.30 -22.34
C LYS A 200 -2.36 2.26 -21.22
N SER A 201 -2.09 2.63 -19.97
CA SER A 201 -2.10 1.66 -18.85
C SER A 201 -3.43 0.95 -18.71
N GLN A 202 -4.53 1.67 -18.98
CA GLN A 202 -5.89 1.16 -18.89
C GLN A 202 -6.35 0.41 -20.16
N ASP A 203 -5.52 0.33 -21.21
CA ASP A 203 -5.86 -0.42 -22.42
C ASP A 203 -5.75 -1.92 -22.15
N GLU A 204 -6.72 -2.73 -22.60
CA GLU A 204 -6.69 -4.19 -22.42
C GLU A 204 -5.40 -4.86 -22.96
N SER A 205 -4.82 -4.30 -24.02
CA SER A 205 -3.53 -4.77 -24.58
C SER A 205 -2.36 -4.67 -23.59
N ASN A 206 -2.52 -3.88 -22.52
CA ASN A 206 -1.58 -3.68 -21.44
C ASN A 206 -2.08 -4.27 -20.10
N SER A 207 -3.06 -5.17 -20.11
CA SER A 207 -3.61 -5.82 -18.89
C SER A 207 -2.53 -6.39 -17.95
N LYS A 208 -1.40 -6.86 -18.50
CA LYS A 208 -0.24 -7.32 -17.72
C LYS A 208 0.41 -6.24 -16.83
N TRP A 209 0.25 -4.96 -17.15
CA TRP A 209 0.76 -3.86 -16.33
C TRP A 209 0.06 -3.80 -14.97
N HIS A 210 -1.17 -4.29 -14.94
CA HIS A 210 -1.99 -4.44 -13.75
C HIS A 210 -2.13 -5.90 -13.29
N SER A 211 -1.26 -6.80 -13.77
CA SER A 211 -1.34 -8.23 -13.45
C SER A 211 -2.72 -8.87 -13.64
N MET A 212 -3.48 -8.37 -14.62
CA MET A 212 -4.82 -8.81 -15.01
C MET A 212 -4.76 -9.57 -16.34
N MET A 213 -5.91 -10.13 -16.76
CA MET A 213 -6.12 -10.65 -18.12
C MET A 213 -7.01 -9.70 -18.94
N SER A 214 -6.79 -9.64 -20.25
CA SER A 214 -7.78 -9.04 -21.15
C SER A 214 -8.94 -10.00 -21.40
N ASP A 215 -10.05 -9.47 -21.93
CA ASP A 215 -11.20 -10.28 -22.31
C ASP A 215 -10.81 -11.32 -23.40
N GLN A 216 -10.04 -10.92 -24.41
CA GLN A 216 -9.54 -11.84 -25.44
C GLN A 216 -8.67 -12.96 -24.85
N GLU A 217 -7.80 -12.64 -23.90
CA GLU A 217 -6.95 -13.65 -23.25
C GLU A 217 -7.78 -14.65 -22.46
N ALA A 218 -8.84 -14.19 -21.81
CA ALA A 218 -9.80 -15.06 -21.14
C ALA A 218 -10.55 -15.96 -22.13
N GLU A 219 -10.97 -15.42 -23.28
CA GLU A 219 -11.61 -16.18 -24.37
C GLU A 219 -10.68 -17.24 -24.96
N ASP A 220 -9.39 -16.93 -25.08
CA ASP A 220 -8.33 -17.84 -25.54
C ASP A 220 -7.96 -18.90 -24.49
N GLY A 221 -8.58 -18.88 -23.31
CA GLY A 221 -8.42 -19.88 -22.25
C GLY A 221 -7.30 -19.58 -21.25
N MET A 222 -6.82 -18.33 -21.17
CA MET A 222 -5.89 -17.92 -20.12
C MET A 222 -6.56 -18.01 -18.75
N THR A 223 -5.85 -18.60 -17.79
CA THR A 223 -6.27 -18.65 -16.39
C THR A 223 -5.81 -17.41 -15.62
N GLU A 224 -6.54 -17.06 -14.56
CA GLU A 224 -6.15 -16.02 -13.58
C GLU A 224 -4.71 -16.22 -13.07
N TYR A 225 -4.32 -17.46 -12.76
CA TYR A 225 -2.95 -17.77 -12.33
C TYR A 225 -1.89 -17.45 -13.40
N GLN A 226 -2.18 -17.75 -14.68
CA GLN A 226 -1.27 -17.41 -15.77
C GLN A 226 -1.17 -15.90 -15.97
N ALA A 227 -2.29 -15.18 -15.89
CA ALA A 227 -2.35 -13.73 -15.99
C ALA A 227 -1.56 -13.05 -14.85
N MET A 228 -1.79 -13.49 -13.61
CA MET A 228 -1.07 -13.05 -12.41
C MET A 228 0.44 -13.34 -12.53
N SER A 229 0.82 -14.56 -12.95
CA SER A 229 2.22 -14.95 -13.12
C SER A 229 2.94 -14.10 -14.18
N ARG A 230 2.26 -13.81 -15.29
CA ARG A 230 2.74 -12.89 -16.32
C ARG A 230 2.92 -11.46 -15.79
N GLY A 231 1.96 -10.98 -15.02
CA GLY A 231 2.02 -9.66 -14.39
C GLY A 231 3.17 -9.53 -13.39
N LEU A 232 3.36 -10.54 -12.52
CA LEU A 232 4.51 -10.61 -11.63
C LEU A 232 5.84 -10.59 -12.39
N SER A 233 5.93 -11.36 -13.48
CA SER A 233 7.13 -11.40 -14.33
C SER A 233 7.40 -10.04 -14.96
N PHE A 234 6.37 -9.38 -15.51
CA PHE A 234 6.46 -8.01 -16.00
C PHE A 234 6.93 -7.03 -14.91
N GLY A 235 6.44 -7.18 -13.69
CA GLY A 235 6.87 -6.39 -12.54
C GLY A 235 8.36 -6.52 -12.28
N TRP A 236 8.85 -7.76 -12.17
CA TRP A 236 10.27 -8.05 -11.95
C TRP A 236 11.16 -7.58 -13.11
N ASP A 237 10.74 -7.74 -14.36
CA ASP A 237 11.51 -7.26 -15.53
C ASP A 237 11.74 -5.75 -15.49
N ASN A 238 10.72 -4.98 -15.11
CA ASN A 238 10.86 -3.53 -14.92
C ASN A 238 11.77 -3.17 -13.74
N ILE A 239 11.63 -3.88 -12.61
CA ILE A 239 12.48 -3.69 -11.43
C ILE A 239 13.95 -3.97 -11.77
N PHE A 240 14.24 -5.07 -12.48
CA PHE A 240 15.61 -5.41 -12.90
C PHE A 240 16.14 -4.45 -13.97
N THR A 241 15.29 -3.94 -14.85
CA THR A 241 15.65 -2.87 -15.80
C THR A 241 16.16 -1.63 -15.07
N TYR A 242 15.49 -1.24 -13.99
CA TYR A 242 15.93 -0.13 -13.15
C TYR A 242 17.16 -0.48 -12.29
N ALA A 243 17.16 -1.63 -11.62
CA ALA A 243 18.21 -2.05 -10.71
C ALA A 243 19.57 -2.17 -11.41
N ASN A 244 19.57 -2.69 -12.64
CA ASN A 244 20.77 -2.86 -13.47
C ASN A 244 21.25 -1.58 -14.14
N SER A 245 20.51 -0.48 -14.02
CA SER A 245 20.88 0.81 -14.57
C SER A 245 21.39 1.75 -13.49
N SER A 246 22.46 2.51 -13.80
CA SER A 246 22.88 3.67 -13.01
C SER A 246 22.07 4.93 -13.33
N ASP A 247 21.17 4.86 -14.32
CA ASP A 247 20.36 5.98 -14.78
C ASP A 247 19.08 6.10 -13.95
N ASP A 248 19.02 7.13 -13.12
CA ASP A 248 17.87 7.35 -12.25
C ASP A 248 16.63 7.88 -13.01
N SER A 249 16.77 8.32 -14.26
CA SER A 249 15.62 8.70 -15.10
C SER A 249 14.68 7.51 -15.37
N LYS A 250 15.19 6.27 -15.24
CA LYS A 250 14.42 5.03 -15.40
C LYS A 250 13.57 4.66 -14.19
N ILE A 251 13.49 5.51 -13.16
CA ILE A 251 12.72 5.25 -11.94
C ILE A 251 11.24 4.93 -12.20
N GLY A 252 10.68 5.33 -13.35
CA GLY A 252 9.36 4.91 -13.78
C GLY A 252 9.20 3.40 -13.92
N ASN A 253 10.26 2.68 -14.33
CA ASN A 253 10.25 1.21 -14.36
C ASN A 253 10.18 0.63 -12.93
N LEU A 254 10.87 1.24 -11.95
CA LEU A 254 10.74 0.78 -10.57
C LEU A 254 9.29 0.93 -10.09
N GLY A 255 8.68 2.10 -10.27
CA GLY A 255 7.30 2.31 -9.83
C GLY A 255 6.29 1.41 -10.54
N GLN A 256 6.34 1.34 -11.88
CA GLN A 256 5.45 0.46 -12.66
C GLN A 256 5.66 -1.01 -12.30
N GLY A 257 6.91 -1.42 -12.04
CA GLY A 257 7.21 -2.76 -11.59
C GLY A 257 6.62 -3.07 -10.21
N LEU A 258 6.79 -2.17 -9.24
CA LEU A 258 6.18 -2.30 -7.91
C LEU A 258 4.66 -2.32 -7.97
N HIS A 259 4.06 -1.49 -8.83
CA HIS A 259 2.62 -1.45 -9.06
C HIS A 259 2.10 -2.81 -9.55
N ALA A 260 2.68 -3.36 -10.62
CA ALA A 260 2.31 -4.68 -11.13
C ALA A 260 2.43 -5.79 -10.07
N LEU A 261 3.48 -5.75 -9.23
CA LEU A 261 3.63 -6.70 -8.12
C LEU A 261 2.52 -6.56 -7.07
N GLN A 262 2.09 -5.34 -6.76
CA GLN A 262 1.00 -5.07 -5.82
C GLN A 262 -0.34 -5.52 -6.41
N ASP A 263 -0.59 -5.23 -7.69
CA ASP A 263 -1.80 -5.62 -8.41
C ASP A 263 -1.94 -7.14 -8.55
N ALA A 264 -0.83 -7.88 -8.67
CA ALA A 264 -0.88 -9.34 -8.66
C ALA A 264 -1.51 -9.89 -7.37
N ILE A 265 -1.34 -9.18 -6.24
CA ILE A 265 -1.96 -9.53 -4.96
C ILE A 265 -3.39 -9.01 -4.88
N ALA A 266 -3.65 -7.78 -5.37
CA ALA A 266 -4.96 -7.14 -5.33
C ALA A 266 -5.98 -7.82 -6.23
N HIS A 267 -5.60 -8.06 -7.49
CA HIS A 267 -6.49 -8.52 -8.56
C HIS A 267 -6.38 -10.01 -8.81
N LYS A 268 -5.25 -10.66 -8.47
CA LYS A 268 -5.04 -12.10 -8.65
C LYS A 268 -5.32 -12.60 -10.07
N GLY A 269 -5.10 -11.76 -11.08
CA GLY A 269 -5.28 -12.14 -12.48
C GLY A 269 -6.70 -12.04 -13.03
N VAL A 270 -7.65 -11.39 -12.34
CA VAL A 270 -9.01 -11.17 -12.86
C VAL A 270 -9.03 -10.44 -14.20
N LYS A 271 -10.19 -10.45 -14.88
CA LYS A 271 -10.38 -9.77 -16.14
C LYS A 271 -10.40 -8.26 -15.96
N THR A 272 -9.89 -7.56 -16.97
CA THR A 272 -9.80 -6.11 -16.97
C THR A 272 -11.19 -5.46 -16.90
N HIS A 273 -12.19 -5.98 -17.62
CA HIS A 273 -13.55 -5.43 -17.56
C HIS A 273 -14.21 -5.65 -16.20
N ASP A 274 -14.00 -6.81 -15.57
CA ASP A 274 -14.51 -7.13 -14.22
C ASP A 274 -13.90 -6.22 -13.13
N HIS A 275 -12.86 -5.46 -13.49
CA HIS A 275 -12.14 -4.53 -12.64
C HIS A 275 -12.43 -3.04 -12.95
N LEU A 276 -12.77 -2.66 -14.19
CA LEU A 276 -12.92 -1.25 -14.63
C LEU A 276 -14.32 -0.63 -14.50
N GLY A 277 -15.32 -1.34 -13.95
CA GLY A 277 -16.72 -0.91 -13.98
C GLY A 277 -17.18 0.01 -12.81
N ILE A 278 -17.85 1.13 -13.14
CA ILE A 278 -18.88 1.75 -12.28
C ILE A 278 -20.24 1.50 -12.95
N ASN A 279 -21.05 0.57 -12.44
CA ASN A 279 -22.45 0.39 -12.84
C ASN A 279 -23.30 -0.04 -11.64
N ILE A 280 -24.60 0.27 -11.62
CA ILE A 280 -25.55 0.27 -10.47
C ILE A 280 -25.72 -1.10 -9.76
N SER A 281 -25.15 -2.19 -10.28
CA SER A 281 -24.86 -3.45 -9.58
C SER A 281 -23.68 -3.38 -8.59
N SER A 282 -22.98 -2.24 -8.54
CA SER A 282 -21.71 -1.95 -7.85
C SER A 282 -21.75 -1.97 -6.34
N ALA A 283 -22.89 -2.22 -5.70
CA ALA A 283 -22.91 -2.59 -4.29
C ALA A 283 -22.16 -3.93 -4.04
N LYS A 284 -22.07 -4.79 -5.07
CA LYS A 284 -21.33 -6.06 -5.02
C LYS A 284 -19.88 -5.95 -5.52
N GLU A 285 -19.56 -4.94 -6.32
CA GLU A 285 -18.26 -4.79 -7.02
C GLU A 285 -17.32 -3.71 -6.44
N ILE A 286 -17.78 -2.88 -5.50
CA ILE A 286 -16.88 -2.19 -4.56
C ILE A 286 -16.02 -3.21 -3.77
N ALA A 287 -16.46 -4.47 -3.72
CA ALA A 287 -15.70 -5.60 -3.17
C ALA A 287 -14.53 -6.06 -4.07
N ASN A 288 -14.48 -5.70 -5.37
CA ASN A 288 -13.46 -6.23 -6.29
C ASN A 288 -12.11 -5.52 -6.23
N ASP A 289 -12.04 -4.31 -5.65
CA ASP A 289 -10.78 -3.67 -5.27
C ASP A 289 -10.29 -4.15 -3.86
N MET A 290 -11.01 -5.09 -3.23
CA MET A 290 -10.77 -5.53 -1.83
C MET A 290 -10.02 -6.86 -1.65
N TYR A 291 -9.57 -7.57 -2.70
CA TYR A 291 -9.18 -8.99 -2.56
C TYR A 291 -7.70 -9.29 -2.27
N GLY A 292 -6.86 -8.27 -2.10
CA GLY A 292 -5.44 -8.42 -1.81
C GLY A 292 -5.04 -8.19 -0.35
N SER A 293 -4.11 -9.00 0.15
CA SER A 293 -3.45 -8.73 1.42
C SER A 293 -2.42 -7.61 1.27
N VAL A 294 -2.70 -6.44 1.86
CA VAL A 294 -1.73 -5.33 1.93
C VAL A 294 -0.44 -5.73 2.64
N GLN A 295 -0.50 -6.73 3.52
CA GLN A 295 0.68 -7.32 4.15
C GLN A 295 1.52 -8.11 3.14
N GLU A 296 0.90 -8.94 2.30
CA GLU A 296 1.59 -9.67 1.23
C GLU A 296 2.16 -8.72 0.18
N ALA A 297 1.35 -7.77 -0.31
CA ALA A 297 1.79 -6.74 -1.25
C ALA A 297 2.94 -5.90 -0.67
N GLY A 298 2.89 -5.59 0.63
CA GLY A 298 3.97 -4.92 1.35
C GLY A 298 5.24 -5.76 1.48
N LEU A 299 5.12 -7.08 1.72
CA LEU A 299 6.26 -7.99 1.77
C LEU A 299 6.94 -8.12 0.41
N LEU A 300 6.16 -8.27 -0.65
CA LEU A 300 6.64 -8.35 -2.03
C LEU A 300 7.31 -7.02 -2.45
N THR A 301 6.68 -5.88 -2.15
CA THR A 301 7.25 -4.53 -2.39
C THR A 301 8.58 -4.34 -1.64
N LYS A 302 8.64 -4.72 -0.37
CA LYS A 302 9.87 -4.64 0.44
C LYS A 302 10.97 -5.51 -0.17
N SER A 303 10.63 -6.72 -0.60
CA SER A 303 11.58 -7.67 -1.19
C SER A 303 12.15 -7.14 -2.50
N ALA A 304 11.31 -6.56 -3.37
CA ALA A 304 11.73 -5.88 -4.59
C ALA A 304 12.68 -4.70 -4.32
N LEU A 305 12.38 -3.85 -3.33
CA LEU A 305 13.26 -2.74 -2.95
C LEU A 305 14.62 -3.22 -2.43
N ILE A 306 14.64 -4.31 -1.65
CA ILE A 306 15.89 -4.95 -1.21
C ILE A 306 16.70 -5.47 -2.41
N VAL A 307 16.04 -6.08 -3.40
CA VAL A 307 16.70 -6.52 -4.64
C VAL A 307 17.38 -5.35 -5.35
N VAL A 308 16.68 -4.23 -5.50
CA VAL A 308 17.23 -3.01 -6.11
C VAL A 308 18.45 -2.51 -5.34
N ASP A 309 18.35 -2.40 -4.01
CA ASP A 309 19.44 -1.94 -3.15
C ASP A 309 20.68 -2.85 -3.28
N VAL A 310 20.49 -4.16 -3.20
CA VAL A 310 21.57 -5.15 -3.27
C VAL A 310 22.24 -5.15 -4.63
N ILE A 311 21.46 -5.13 -5.73
CA ILE A 311 22.01 -5.08 -7.10
C ILE A 311 22.83 -3.80 -7.30
N ARG A 312 22.38 -2.67 -6.72
CA ARG A 312 23.11 -1.40 -6.75
C ARG A 312 24.25 -1.31 -5.73
N GLY A 313 24.60 -2.42 -5.10
CA GLY A 313 25.76 -2.53 -4.21
C GLY A 313 25.56 -1.97 -2.81
N LYS A 314 24.33 -1.61 -2.42
CA LYS A 314 24.03 -1.22 -1.04
C LYS A 314 24.03 -2.47 -0.17
N LYS A 315 24.72 -2.39 0.97
CA LYS A 315 24.70 -3.43 1.98
C LYS A 315 23.33 -3.42 2.68
N VAL A 316 22.74 -4.60 2.82
CA VAL A 316 21.47 -4.80 3.53
C VAL A 316 21.72 -5.78 4.68
N ASP A 317 21.35 -5.36 5.88
CA ASP A 317 21.44 -6.20 7.07
C ASP A 317 20.10 -6.92 7.28
N PHE A 318 20.16 -8.26 7.34
CA PHE A 318 18.98 -9.10 7.54
C PHE A 318 18.83 -9.49 9.01
N LYS A 319 17.60 -9.46 9.51
CA LYS A 319 17.27 -10.03 10.82
C LYS A 319 17.18 -11.55 10.72
N LYS A 320 17.52 -12.24 11.80
CA LYS A 320 17.35 -13.70 11.88
C LYS A 320 15.87 -14.05 11.69
N GLY A 321 15.58 -14.90 10.70
CA GLY A 321 14.20 -15.32 10.37
C GLY A 321 13.42 -14.31 9.54
N GLU A 322 14.08 -13.30 8.95
CA GLU A 322 13.44 -12.38 8.02
C GLU A 322 13.03 -13.08 6.73
N THR A 323 11.73 -12.99 6.42
CA THR A 323 11.15 -13.52 5.18
C THR A 323 11.24 -12.47 4.06
N LEU A 324 11.51 -12.94 2.85
CA LEU A 324 11.38 -12.19 1.61
C LEU A 324 10.45 -12.97 0.68
N ASP A 325 9.71 -12.25 -0.15
CA ASP A 325 8.83 -12.81 -1.16
C ASP A 325 9.40 -12.53 -2.55
N PHE A 326 9.60 -13.60 -3.31
CA PHE A 326 10.19 -13.60 -4.64
C PHE A 326 9.25 -14.21 -5.67
N ARG A 327 7.96 -14.33 -5.38
CA ARG A 327 7.00 -14.90 -6.33
C ARG A 327 7.03 -14.16 -7.67
N GLY A 328 7.08 -14.94 -8.75
CA GLY A 328 7.21 -14.46 -10.13
C GLY A 328 8.60 -13.98 -10.56
N ILE A 329 9.62 -14.01 -9.69
CA ILE A 329 11.00 -13.74 -10.12
C ILE A 329 11.50 -14.87 -11.03
N SER A 330 12.27 -14.54 -12.06
CA SER A 330 12.92 -15.57 -12.88
C SER A 330 14.12 -16.20 -12.17
N LYS A 331 14.52 -17.41 -12.59
CA LYS A 331 15.71 -18.09 -12.06
C LYS A 331 16.98 -17.27 -12.26
N ASP A 332 17.11 -16.60 -13.40
CA ASP A 332 18.28 -15.79 -13.73
C ASP A 332 18.33 -14.49 -12.91
N GLN A 333 17.19 -13.83 -12.76
CA GLN A 333 17.02 -12.67 -11.88
C GLN A 333 17.35 -13.03 -10.43
N PHE A 334 16.83 -14.15 -9.93
CA PHE A 334 17.14 -14.60 -8.57
C PHE A 334 18.64 -14.91 -8.40
N LYS A 335 19.25 -15.60 -9.38
CA LYS A 335 20.69 -15.89 -9.38
C LYS A 335 21.51 -14.60 -9.36
N GLN A 336 21.11 -13.60 -10.14
CA GLN A 336 21.76 -12.28 -10.15
C GLN A 336 21.68 -11.60 -8.78
N PHE A 337 20.51 -11.60 -8.14
CA PHE A 337 20.33 -11.07 -6.79
C PHE A 337 21.26 -11.77 -5.78
N VAL A 338 21.30 -13.11 -5.77
CA VAL A 338 22.19 -13.87 -4.86
C VAL A 338 23.66 -13.54 -5.09
N GLN A 339 24.09 -13.43 -6.34
CA GLN A 339 25.48 -13.06 -6.65
C GLN A 339 25.83 -11.65 -6.13
N ALA A 340 24.93 -10.68 -6.32
CA ALA A 340 25.09 -9.33 -5.80
C ALA A 340 25.10 -9.31 -4.26
N LEU A 341 24.26 -10.12 -3.62
CA LEU A 341 24.18 -10.27 -2.17
C LEU A 341 25.46 -10.86 -1.56
N LEU A 342 26.02 -11.89 -2.19
CA LEU A 342 27.29 -12.47 -1.75
C LEU A 342 28.44 -11.46 -1.93
N LYS A 343 28.43 -10.69 -3.03
CA LYS A 343 29.42 -9.64 -3.28
C LYS A 343 29.35 -8.50 -2.25
N SER A 344 28.18 -8.20 -1.68
CA SER A 344 28.02 -7.21 -0.62
C SER A 344 28.41 -7.72 0.79
N GLY A 345 28.92 -8.96 0.87
CA GLY A 345 29.49 -9.54 2.10
C GLY A 345 28.48 -10.28 2.98
N PHE A 346 27.35 -10.75 2.43
CA PHE A 346 26.42 -11.59 3.16
C PHE A 346 27.03 -12.94 3.54
N GLN A 347 26.95 -13.32 4.83
CA GLN A 347 27.55 -14.54 5.39
C GLN A 347 26.50 -15.58 5.87
N GLY A 348 25.26 -15.51 5.36
CA GLY A 348 24.16 -16.40 5.78
C GLY A 348 23.88 -17.55 4.83
N THR A 349 22.95 -18.43 5.23
CA THR A 349 22.41 -19.51 4.39
C THR A 349 21.06 -19.08 3.83
N VAL A 350 20.89 -19.13 2.51
CA VAL A 350 19.59 -18.93 1.84
C VAL A 350 18.86 -20.27 1.81
N LYS A 351 17.64 -20.32 2.36
CA LYS A 351 16.75 -21.48 2.26
C LYS A 351 15.55 -21.08 1.42
N TYR A 352 15.27 -21.86 0.37
CA TYR A 352 14.02 -21.74 -0.38
C TYR A 352 12.94 -22.52 0.36
N GLN A 353 11.75 -21.94 0.45
CA GLN A 353 10.55 -22.57 1.01
C GLN A 353 9.47 -22.62 -0.05
#